data_AF-A0A1Q3MKK8-F1
#
_entry.id   AF-A0A1Q3MKK8-F1
#
_cell.length_a   1.000
_cell.length_b   1.000
_cell.length_c   1.000
_cell.angle_alpha   90.00
_cell.angle_beta   90.00
_cell.angle_gamma   90.00
#
_symmetry.space_group_name_H-M   'P 1'
#
loop_
_entity.id
_entity.type
_entity.pdbx_description
1 polymer ?
#
loop_
_entity_poly.entity_id
_entity_poly.type
_entity_poly.pdbx_seq_one_letter_code
_entity_poly.pdbx_strand_id
1 'polypeptide(L)'
;MESDLDVQTEALDPRIEAYLEELHSRLWKVVPEAEESRLLEETADHLDMIVEEFGGDVESVELALNEFGSPGTLADQYIETWYNKPSRLSWLERKLGPGNVCVLALFGLADLAYWAILQFRVFLPANAAIRLPWSPAEIRQYFPEPLPFPDFSVQFLLMTGIPLLAPPILGWIVGRKIPLRPQFHVYSVMMPLIIFSFILGILLLPVTDGLMFAIVQAVYWLPIGCGAAALSSRFAARERRKQAALRDAWSLPQ
;
A
#
# COMPACT_ATOMS: atom_id res chain seq x y z
N MET A 1 -11.22 -50.81 -32.71
CA MET A 1 -9.80 -50.41 -32.70
C MET A 1 -9.76 -49.00 -32.14
N GLU A 2 -10.17 -48.90 -30.87
CA GLU A 2 -10.03 -47.69 -30.07
C GLU A 2 -8.58 -47.67 -29.61
N SER A 3 -7.84 -46.70 -30.14
CA SER A 3 -6.53 -46.36 -29.65
C SER A 3 -6.73 -45.67 -28.30
N ASP A 4 -6.67 -46.46 -27.23
CA ASP A 4 -6.33 -45.98 -25.88
C ASP A 4 -4.92 -45.37 -25.98
N LEU A 5 -4.85 -44.14 -26.49
CA LEU A 5 -3.74 -43.25 -26.22
C LEU A 5 -3.91 -42.88 -24.75
N ASP A 6 -3.29 -43.69 -23.88
CA ASP A 6 -2.81 -43.24 -22.58
C ASP A 6 -2.03 -41.96 -22.85
N VAL A 7 -2.72 -40.82 -22.77
CA VAL A 7 -2.08 -39.53 -22.54
C VAL A 7 -1.54 -39.65 -21.14
N GLN A 8 -0.37 -40.29 -21.01
CA GLN A 8 0.48 -40.15 -19.85
C GLN A 8 0.73 -38.64 -19.78
N THR A 9 -0.04 -37.98 -18.93
CA THR A 9 0.26 -36.61 -18.53
C THR A 9 1.59 -36.76 -17.81
N GLU A 10 2.69 -36.52 -18.53
CA GLU A 10 4.01 -36.52 -17.93
C GLU A 10 3.94 -35.57 -16.74
N ALA A 11 4.17 -36.13 -15.55
CA ALA A 11 4.14 -35.33 -14.34
C ALA A 11 5.20 -34.24 -14.49
N LEU A 12 4.81 -32.98 -14.34
CA LEU A 12 5.73 -31.85 -14.36
C LEU A 12 6.87 -32.09 -13.37
N ASP A 13 8.07 -31.59 -13.71
CA ASP A 13 9.18 -31.62 -12.77
C ASP A 13 8.78 -30.88 -11.46
N PRO A 14 9.02 -31.46 -10.27
CA PRO A 14 8.58 -30.89 -9.00
C PRO A 14 9.16 -29.49 -8.73
N ARG A 15 10.28 -29.11 -9.37
CA ARG A 15 10.86 -27.77 -9.25
C ARG A 15 10.06 -26.74 -10.03
N ILE A 16 9.55 -27.11 -11.20
CA ILE A 16 8.66 -26.25 -12.01
C ILE A 16 7.33 -26.10 -11.29
N GLU A 17 6.78 -27.19 -10.75
CA GLU A 17 5.56 -27.12 -9.94
C GLU A 17 5.72 -26.17 -8.74
N ALA A 18 6.81 -26.29 -7.98
CA ALA A 18 7.12 -25.38 -6.87
C ALA A 18 7.29 -23.92 -7.32
N TYR A 19 7.87 -23.70 -8.50
CA TYR A 19 7.99 -22.35 -9.09
C TYR A 19 6.62 -21.75 -9.40
N LEU A 20 5.75 -22.51 -10.07
CA LEU A 20 4.40 -22.11 -10.42
C LEU A 20 3.52 -21.91 -9.18
N GLU A 21 3.67 -22.74 -8.14
CA GLU A 21 2.99 -22.57 -6.86
C GLU A 21 3.43 -21.27 -6.16
N GLU A 22 4.73 -20.96 -6.15
CA GLU A 22 5.19 -19.69 -5.59
C GLU A 22 4.63 -18.51 -6.39
N LEU A 23 4.61 -18.59 -7.72
CA LEU A 23 4.03 -17.58 -8.60
C LEU A 23 2.53 -17.38 -8.34
N HIS A 24 1.76 -18.48 -8.28
CA HIS A 24 0.33 -18.50 -7.91
C HIS A 24 0.10 -17.78 -6.58
N SER A 25 0.84 -18.17 -5.53
CA SER A 25 0.68 -17.61 -4.18
C SER A 25 0.88 -16.09 -4.12
N ARG A 26 1.64 -15.51 -5.05
CA ARG A 26 1.93 -14.08 -5.14
C ARG A 26 0.86 -13.32 -5.92
N LEU A 27 0.25 -13.95 -6.92
CA LEU A 27 -0.80 -13.38 -7.77
C LEU A 27 -2.19 -13.50 -7.14
N TRP A 28 -2.36 -14.48 -6.26
CA TRP A 28 -3.60 -14.80 -5.57
C TRP A 28 -4.31 -13.56 -5.00
N LYS A 29 -5.56 -13.34 -5.44
CA LYS A 29 -6.42 -12.21 -5.07
C LYS A 29 -5.88 -10.82 -5.45
N VAL A 30 -4.78 -10.73 -6.20
CA VAL A 30 -4.26 -9.47 -6.77
C VAL A 30 -4.73 -9.32 -8.21
N VAL A 31 -4.63 -10.42 -8.95
CA VAL A 31 -5.05 -10.57 -10.34
C VAL A 31 -6.35 -11.39 -10.35
N PRO A 32 -7.29 -11.15 -11.30
CA PRO A 32 -8.43 -12.02 -11.48
C PRO A 32 -8.00 -13.46 -11.83
N GLU A 33 -8.71 -14.45 -11.31
CA GLU A 33 -8.39 -15.88 -11.46
C GLU A 33 -8.17 -16.29 -12.92
N ALA A 34 -8.98 -15.78 -13.87
CA ALA A 34 -8.81 -16.11 -15.29
C ALA A 34 -7.48 -15.62 -15.89
N GLU A 35 -7.00 -14.45 -15.48
CA GLU A 35 -5.73 -13.87 -15.97
C GLU A 35 -4.54 -14.50 -15.23
N GLU A 36 -4.74 -14.89 -13.98
CA GLU A 36 -3.79 -15.67 -13.19
C GLU A 36 -3.57 -17.06 -13.80
N SER A 37 -4.63 -17.84 -14.04
CA SER A 37 -4.55 -19.17 -14.67
C SER A 37 -3.87 -19.08 -16.03
N ARG A 38 -4.27 -18.11 -16.86
CA ARG A 38 -3.65 -17.90 -18.17
C ARG A 38 -2.14 -17.63 -18.06
N LEU A 39 -1.71 -16.81 -17.11
CA LEU A 39 -0.28 -16.54 -16.92
C LEU A 39 0.48 -17.78 -16.43
N LEU A 40 -0.11 -18.56 -15.53
CA LEU A 40 0.50 -19.80 -15.03
C LEU A 40 0.65 -20.83 -16.16
N GLU A 41 -0.37 -20.98 -17.01
CA GLU A 41 -0.32 -21.82 -18.22
C GLU A 41 0.75 -21.32 -19.20
N GLU A 42 0.73 -20.03 -19.57
CA GLU A 42 1.76 -19.44 -20.46
C GLU A 42 3.18 -19.59 -19.90
N THR A 43 3.34 -19.55 -18.58
CA THR A 43 4.63 -19.75 -17.90
C THR A 43 5.06 -21.21 -17.90
N ALA A 44 4.13 -22.14 -17.65
CA ALA A 44 4.39 -23.57 -17.71
C ALA A 44 4.83 -24.00 -19.12
N ASP A 45 4.05 -23.62 -20.14
CA ASP A 45 4.36 -23.92 -21.54
C ASP A 45 5.74 -23.39 -21.96
N HIS A 46 6.11 -22.20 -21.47
CA HIS A 46 7.42 -21.61 -21.78
C HIS A 46 8.57 -22.33 -21.06
N LEU A 47 8.39 -22.72 -19.80
CA LEU A 47 9.39 -23.48 -19.07
C LEU A 47 9.59 -24.86 -19.70
N ASP A 48 8.51 -25.54 -20.09
CA ASP A 48 8.56 -26.82 -20.77
C ASP A 48 9.32 -26.72 -22.11
N MET A 49 9.03 -25.67 -22.91
CA MET A 49 9.76 -25.39 -24.15
C MET A 49 11.27 -25.19 -23.94
N ILE A 50 11.67 -24.46 -22.89
CA ILE A 50 13.11 -24.28 -22.59
C ILE A 50 13.74 -25.61 -22.16
N VAL A 51 13.03 -26.39 -21.32
CA VAL A 51 13.53 -27.70 -20.86
C VAL A 51 13.71 -28.65 -22.04
N GLU A 52 12.78 -28.68 -22.98
CA GLU A 52 12.90 -29.45 -24.23
C GLU A 52 14.10 -28.99 -25.08
N GLU A 53 14.33 -27.67 -25.19
CA GLU A 53 15.46 -27.10 -25.95
C GLU A 53 16.82 -27.55 -25.40
N PHE A 54 16.95 -27.70 -24.08
CA PHE A 54 18.18 -28.13 -23.42
C PHE A 54 18.33 -29.65 -23.25
N GLY A 55 17.34 -30.44 -23.71
CA GLY A 55 17.42 -31.90 -23.76
C GLY A 55 16.74 -32.64 -22.60
N GLY A 56 15.93 -31.93 -21.80
CA GLY A 56 15.02 -32.54 -20.82
C GLY A 56 15.69 -33.13 -19.58
N ASP A 57 16.96 -32.82 -19.33
CA ASP A 57 17.65 -33.29 -18.13
C ASP A 57 17.44 -32.34 -16.92
N VAL A 58 17.87 -32.79 -15.74
CA VAL A 58 17.72 -32.01 -14.50
C VAL A 58 18.47 -30.67 -14.57
N GLU A 59 19.57 -30.61 -15.33
CA GLU A 59 20.38 -29.40 -15.52
C GLU A 59 19.63 -28.39 -16.41
N SER A 60 18.91 -28.87 -17.42
CA SER A 60 18.01 -28.10 -18.29
C SER A 60 16.93 -27.37 -17.49
N VAL A 61 16.34 -28.03 -16.49
CA VAL A 61 15.34 -27.41 -15.59
C VAL A 61 15.96 -26.27 -14.78
N GLU A 62 17.16 -26.46 -14.24
CA GLU A 62 17.84 -25.37 -13.50
C GLU A 62 18.19 -24.20 -14.41
N LEU A 63 18.65 -24.46 -15.64
CA LEU A 63 18.92 -23.43 -16.63
C LEU A 63 17.64 -22.66 -17.00
N ALA A 64 16.54 -23.37 -17.26
CA ALA A 64 15.23 -22.77 -17.56
C ALA A 64 14.76 -21.84 -16.43
N LEU A 65 14.80 -22.30 -15.18
CA LEU A 65 14.40 -21.50 -14.02
C LEU A 65 15.32 -20.29 -13.80
N ASN A 66 16.63 -20.44 -14.06
CA ASN A 66 17.59 -19.34 -13.96
C ASN A 66 17.38 -18.29 -15.07
N GLU A 67 17.06 -18.72 -16.28
CA GLU A 67 16.79 -17.84 -17.43
C GLU A 67 15.49 -17.07 -17.26
N PHE A 68 14.41 -17.74 -16.81
CA PHE A 68 13.13 -17.11 -16.55
C PHE A 68 13.17 -16.15 -15.35
N GLY A 69 14.08 -16.43 -14.40
CA GLY A 69 14.32 -15.60 -13.22
C GLY A 69 13.34 -15.89 -12.08
N SER A 70 13.47 -15.16 -10.97
CA SER A 70 12.72 -15.49 -9.75
C SER A 70 11.20 -15.28 -9.93
N PRO A 71 10.35 -16.17 -9.36
CA PRO A 71 8.89 -16.04 -9.46
C PRO A 71 8.39 -14.76 -8.80
N GLY A 72 9.15 -14.23 -7.83
CA GLY A 72 8.86 -12.94 -7.21
C GLY A 72 9.00 -11.76 -8.16
N THR A 73 10.06 -11.71 -8.95
CA THR A 73 10.29 -10.64 -9.93
C THR A 73 9.24 -10.70 -11.03
N LEU A 74 8.93 -11.90 -11.53
CA LEU A 74 7.91 -12.10 -12.55
C LEU A 74 6.52 -11.68 -12.06
N ALA A 75 6.13 -12.09 -10.84
CA ALA A 75 4.87 -11.67 -10.24
C ALA A 75 4.78 -10.15 -10.10
N ASP A 76 5.85 -9.49 -9.62
CA ASP A 76 5.87 -8.04 -9.46
C ASP A 76 5.73 -7.32 -10.82
N GLN A 77 6.44 -7.78 -11.86
CA GLN A 77 6.35 -7.23 -13.22
C GLN A 77 4.95 -7.42 -13.82
N TYR A 78 4.36 -8.59 -13.62
CA TYR A 78 3.02 -8.86 -14.11
C TYR A 78 1.97 -8.03 -13.37
N ILE A 79 2.04 -7.95 -12.04
CA ILE A 79 1.15 -7.09 -11.23
C ILE A 79 1.31 -5.63 -11.66
N GLU A 80 2.53 -5.16 -11.93
CA GLU A 80 2.78 -3.79 -12.39
C GLU A 80 2.11 -3.53 -13.75
N THR A 81 2.30 -4.45 -14.70
CA THR A 81 1.68 -4.39 -16.03
C THR A 81 0.14 -4.41 -15.93
N TRP A 82 -0.38 -5.32 -15.12
CA TRP A 82 -1.81 -5.50 -14.90
C TRP A 82 -2.46 -4.28 -14.24
N TYR A 83 -1.82 -3.73 -13.22
CA TYR A 83 -2.30 -2.57 -12.48
C TYR A 83 -2.29 -1.29 -13.33
N ASN A 84 -1.38 -1.20 -14.31
CA ASN A 84 -1.27 -0.07 -15.22
C ASN A 84 -2.07 -0.23 -16.54
N LYS A 85 -2.88 -1.29 -16.70
CA LYS A 85 -3.65 -1.56 -17.92
C LYS A 85 -4.64 -0.41 -18.22
N PRO A 86 -4.48 0.35 -19.34
CA PRO A 86 -5.22 1.60 -19.58
C PRO A 86 -6.74 1.47 -19.64
N SER A 87 -7.27 0.30 -20.04
CA SER A 87 -8.71 0.04 -20.17
C SER A 87 -9.45 0.09 -18.83
N ARG A 88 -8.73 -0.01 -17.71
CA ARG A 88 -9.30 0.02 -16.35
C ARG A 88 -9.16 1.37 -15.66
N LEU A 89 -8.37 2.28 -16.23
CA LEU A 89 -7.95 3.50 -15.56
C LEU A 89 -8.80 4.68 -16.00
N SER A 90 -9.32 5.41 -15.01
CA SER A 90 -9.91 6.73 -15.21
C SER A 90 -8.87 7.72 -15.76
N TRP A 91 -9.34 8.89 -16.23
CA TRP A 91 -8.43 9.92 -16.76
C TRP A 91 -7.36 10.38 -15.76
N LEU A 92 -7.73 10.51 -14.47
CA LEU A 92 -6.79 10.88 -13.42
C LEU A 92 -5.77 9.76 -13.14
N GLU A 93 -6.24 8.52 -13.08
CA GLU A 93 -5.38 7.36 -12.82
C GLU A 93 -4.39 7.12 -13.96
N ARG A 94 -4.76 7.43 -15.21
CA ARG A 94 -3.83 7.38 -16.35
C ARG A 94 -2.70 8.42 -16.26
N LYS A 95 -2.96 9.59 -15.66
CA LYS A 95 -1.97 10.67 -15.54
C LYS A 95 -1.07 10.53 -14.32
N LEU A 96 -1.66 10.21 -13.18
CA LEU A 96 -0.96 10.17 -11.90
C LEU A 96 -0.56 8.74 -11.50
N GLY A 97 -1.20 7.73 -12.06
CA GLY A 97 -1.12 6.35 -11.61
C GLY A 97 -2.24 6.01 -10.61
N PRO A 98 -2.86 4.83 -10.68
CA PRO A 98 -3.95 4.41 -9.78
C PRO A 98 -3.55 4.40 -8.30
N GLY A 99 -2.31 3.98 -7.99
CA GLY A 99 -1.79 4.01 -6.63
C GLY A 99 -1.72 5.42 -6.06
N ASN A 100 -1.22 6.39 -6.84
CA ASN A 100 -1.15 7.79 -6.44
C ASN A 100 -2.54 8.43 -6.29
N VAL A 101 -3.50 8.08 -7.16
CA VAL A 101 -4.89 8.56 -7.01
C VAL A 101 -5.54 8.03 -5.73
N CYS A 102 -5.34 6.75 -5.40
CA CYS A 102 -5.84 6.17 -4.15
C CYS A 102 -5.25 6.89 -2.93
N VAL A 103 -3.94 7.12 -2.91
CA VAL A 103 -3.27 7.88 -1.84
C VAL A 103 -3.78 9.32 -1.79
N LEU A 104 -3.89 10.00 -2.93
CA LEU A 104 -4.37 11.38 -3.01
C LEU A 104 -5.80 11.50 -2.50
N ALA A 105 -6.67 10.56 -2.84
CA ALA A 105 -8.03 10.54 -2.33
C ALA A 105 -8.02 10.36 -0.79
N LEU A 106 -7.28 9.39 -0.26
CA LEU A 106 -7.28 9.11 1.17
C LEU A 106 -6.59 10.21 2.00
N PHE A 107 -5.31 10.47 1.71
CA PHE A 107 -4.52 11.46 2.43
C PHE A 107 -4.94 12.88 2.10
N GLY A 108 -5.29 13.19 0.85
CA GLY A 108 -5.76 14.52 0.47
C GLY A 108 -7.10 14.88 1.10
N LEU A 109 -8.07 13.94 1.17
CA LEU A 109 -9.32 14.20 1.89
C LEU A 109 -9.10 14.36 3.40
N ALA A 110 -8.20 13.57 4.00
CA ALA A 110 -7.86 13.73 5.40
C ALA A 110 -7.16 15.06 5.68
N ASP A 111 -6.26 15.49 4.79
CA ASP A 111 -5.58 16.78 4.88
C ASP A 111 -6.59 17.94 4.75
N LEU A 112 -7.47 17.89 3.75
CA LEU A 112 -8.55 18.88 3.57
C LEU A 112 -9.51 18.93 4.77
N ALA A 113 -9.88 17.77 5.31
CA ALA A 113 -10.75 17.70 6.49
C ALA A 113 -10.07 18.32 7.72
N TYR A 114 -8.79 18.02 7.93
CA TYR A 114 -8.03 18.61 9.04
C TYR A 114 -7.87 20.13 8.87
N TRP A 115 -7.58 20.57 7.65
CA TRP A 115 -7.56 21.99 7.27
C TRP A 115 -8.88 22.69 7.55
N ALA A 116 -10.01 22.07 7.20
CA ALA A 116 -11.34 22.63 7.49
C ALA A 116 -11.56 22.79 9.00
N ILE A 117 -11.09 21.86 9.83
CA ILE A 117 -11.20 21.96 11.29
C ILE A 117 -10.31 23.09 11.82
N LEU A 118 -9.09 23.24 11.30
CA LEU A 118 -8.21 24.36 11.66
C LEU A 118 -8.84 25.71 11.29
N GLN A 119 -9.39 25.83 10.08
CA GLN A 119 -10.06 27.04 9.63
C GLN A 119 -11.30 27.35 10.46
N PHE A 120 -12.13 26.34 10.75
CA PHE A 120 -13.32 26.50 11.59
C PHE A 120 -12.95 27.00 12.99
N ARG A 121 -11.84 26.51 13.57
CA ARG A 121 -11.31 27.00 14.84
C ARG A 121 -10.86 28.46 14.76
N VAL A 122 -10.19 28.87 13.68
CA VAL A 122 -9.72 30.25 13.52
C VAL A 122 -10.88 31.22 13.31
N PHE A 123 -11.90 30.81 12.57
CA PHE A 123 -13.02 31.68 12.18
C PHE A 123 -14.19 31.69 13.14
N LEU A 124 -14.36 30.69 14.02
CA LEU A 124 -15.29 30.84 15.14
C LEU A 124 -14.67 31.77 16.17
N PRO A 125 -15.21 32.98 16.38
CA PRO A 125 -14.79 33.84 17.46
C PRO A 125 -15.32 33.22 18.75
N ALA A 126 -14.65 32.18 19.24
CA ALA A 126 -14.74 31.86 20.65
C ALA A 126 -14.14 33.06 21.36
N ASN A 127 -14.93 33.76 22.17
CA ASN A 127 -14.48 34.80 23.11
C ASN A 127 -13.47 34.27 24.16
N ALA A 128 -12.85 33.12 23.92
CA ALA A 128 -11.79 32.50 24.68
C ALA A 128 -10.59 32.32 23.74
N ALA A 129 -9.51 33.01 24.05
CA ALA A 129 -8.23 32.92 23.36
C ALA A 129 -7.68 31.49 23.43
N ILE A 130 -7.98 30.66 22.43
CA ILE A 130 -7.29 29.38 22.23
C ILE A 130 -6.37 29.54 21.01
N ARG A 131 -5.32 30.36 21.19
CA ARG A 131 -4.05 30.22 20.44
C ARG A 131 -3.48 28.82 20.74
N LEU A 132 -2.62 28.23 19.91
CA LEU A 132 -1.85 27.03 20.32
C LEU A 132 -1.21 27.28 21.71
N PRO A 133 -1.15 26.27 22.59
CA PRO A 133 -1.90 26.30 23.83
C PRO A 133 -1.38 27.27 24.87
N TRP A 134 -0.11 27.69 24.82
CA TRP A 134 0.49 28.43 25.92
C TRP A 134 1.57 29.41 25.49
N SER A 135 1.52 30.62 26.05
CA SER A 135 2.75 31.41 26.20
C SER A 135 3.70 30.65 27.16
N PRO A 136 5.03 30.68 26.95
CA PRO A 136 6.00 30.00 27.83
C PRO A 136 5.97 30.43 29.31
N ALA A 137 5.19 31.47 29.66
CA ALA A 137 4.90 31.87 31.04
C ALA A 137 3.73 31.06 31.66
N GLU A 138 2.71 30.70 30.87
CA GLU A 138 1.59 29.85 31.29
C GLU A 138 2.02 28.39 31.46
N ILE A 139 2.85 27.84 30.56
CA ILE A 139 3.40 26.46 30.68
C ILE A 139 4.07 26.24 32.05
N ARG A 140 4.62 27.31 32.64
CA ARG A 140 5.31 27.29 33.94
C ARG A 140 4.38 27.37 35.14
N GLN A 141 3.07 27.51 34.95
CA GLN A 141 2.06 27.11 35.94
C GLN A 141 1.76 25.61 35.92
N TYR A 142 1.96 24.92 34.79
CA TYR A 142 1.23 23.66 34.54
C TYR A 142 1.99 22.37 34.85
N PHE A 143 3.15 22.46 35.46
CA PHE A 143 3.80 21.28 36.06
C PHE A 143 4.49 21.67 37.38
N PRO A 144 3.74 22.17 38.37
CA PRO A 144 3.66 21.43 39.63
C PRO A 144 2.22 20.94 39.93
N GLU A 145 2.11 19.82 40.64
CA GLU A 145 0.96 18.90 40.63
C GLU A 145 -0.43 19.48 40.99
N PRO A 146 -1.53 18.93 40.42
CA PRO A 146 -1.61 17.94 39.34
C PRO A 146 -1.97 18.59 37.99
N LEU A 147 -1.43 18.01 36.92
CA LEU A 147 -1.67 18.38 35.52
C LEU A 147 -3.16 18.60 35.21
N PRO A 148 -3.56 19.69 34.52
CA PRO A 148 -4.91 19.78 33.99
C PRO A 148 -5.10 18.60 33.04
N PHE A 149 -6.02 17.71 33.39
CA PHE A 149 -6.42 16.63 32.50
C PHE A 149 -6.77 17.24 31.15
N PRO A 150 -6.37 16.62 30.02
CA PRO A 150 -6.85 17.07 28.73
C PRO A 150 -8.37 17.07 28.81
N ASP A 151 -8.99 18.24 28.65
CA ASP A 151 -10.43 18.31 28.43
C ASP A 151 -10.67 17.43 27.20
N PHE A 152 -11.24 16.23 27.41
CA PHE A 152 -11.64 15.27 26.37
C PHE A 152 -12.81 15.81 25.54
N SER A 153 -12.81 17.12 25.28
CA SER A 153 -13.68 17.79 24.35
C SER A 153 -13.52 17.17 22.97
N VAL A 154 -14.63 17.15 22.23
CA VAL A 154 -14.65 16.71 20.83
C VAL A 154 -13.61 17.49 20.01
N GLN A 155 -13.43 18.79 20.32
CA GLN A 155 -12.44 19.63 19.65
C GLN A 155 -11.00 19.15 19.89
N PHE A 156 -10.63 18.79 21.12
CA PHE A 156 -9.30 18.24 21.42
C PHE A 156 -9.07 16.91 20.69
N LEU A 157 -10.07 16.02 20.69
CA LEU A 157 -10.00 14.75 19.96
C LEU A 157 -9.86 14.97 18.44
N LEU A 158 -10.56 15.94 17.87
CA LEU A 158 -10.44 16.27 16.45
C LEU A 158 -9.09 16.92 16.12
N MET A 159 -8.59 17.81 16.98
CA MET A 159 -7.35 18.57 16.72
C MET A 159 -6.08 17.76 17.01
N THR A 160 -6.12 16.81 17.93
CA THR A 160 -4.95 16.01 18.32
C THR A 160 -5.09 14.56 17.89
N GLY A 161 -6.28 13.97 18.05
CA GLY A 161 -6.53 12.57 17.70
C GLY A 161 -6.44 12.30 16.20
N ILE A 162 -7.06 13.14 15.35
CA ILE A 162 -6.99 12.96 13.89
C ILE A 162 -5.55 13.02 13.38
N PRO A 163 -4.74 14.06 13.63
CA PRO A 163 -3.40 14.12 13.08
C PRO A 163 -2.46 13.05 13.65
N LEU A 164 -2.76 12.51 14.83
CA LEU A 164 -2.02 11.39 15.41
C LEU A 164 -2.42 10.05 14.79
N LEU A 165 -3.71 9.81 14.57
CA LEU A 165 -4.22 8.49 14.15
C LEU A 165 -4.36 8.36 12.63
N ALA A 166 -4.58 9.44 11.90
CA ALA A 166 -4.81 9.39 10.46
C ALA A 166 -3.62 8.80 9.69
N PRO A 167 -2.35 9.24 9.90
CA PRO A 167 -1.23 8.68 9.14
C PRO A 167 -1.07 7.16 9.26
N PRO A 168 -1.07 6.54 10.46
CA PRO A 168 -0.94 5.09 10.56
C PRO A 168 -2.17 4.36 10.00
N ILE A 169 -3.40 4.86 10.22
CA ILE A 169 -4.62 4.21 9.72
C ILE A 169 -4.67 4.26 8.19
N LEU A 170 -4.47 5.44 7.59
CA LEU A 170 -4.52 5.62 6.15
C LEU A 170 -3.35 4.92 5.46
N GLY A 171 -2.15 5.00 6.04
CA GLY A 171 -1.00 4.22 5.58
C GLY A 171 -1.32 2.72 5.58
N TRP A 172 -1.93 2.20 6.65
CA TRP A 172 -2.34 0.80 6.73
C TRP A 172 -3.35 0.42 5.64
N ILE A 173 -4.37 1.24 5.41
CA ILE A 173 -5.38 1.02 4.36
C ILE A 173 -4.72 1.01 2.98
N VAL A 174 -3.86 2.00 2.70
CA VAL A 174 -3.11 2.09 1.44
C VAL A 174 -2.25 0.85 1.22
N GLY A 175 -1.55 0.38 2.25
CA GLY A 175 -0.71 -0.82 2.15
C GLY A 175 -1.48 -2.11 1.86
N ARG A 176 -2.77 -2.19 2.23
CA ARG A 176 -3.63 -3.32 1.85
C ARG A 176 -4.21 -3.19 0.44
N LYS A 177 -4.45 -1.97 -0.03
CA LYS A 177 -5.07 -1.70 -1.34
C LYS A 177 -4.07 -1.70 -2.49
N ILE A 178 -2.88 -1.14 -2.28
CA ILE A 178 -1.87 -1.03 -3.32
C ILE A 178 -0.91 -2.23 -3.20
N PRO A 179 -0.86 -3.11 -4.22
CA PRO A 179 -0.12 -4.36 -4.12
C PRO A 179 1.40 -4.15 -4.18
N LEU A 180 1.86 -3.14 -4.93
CA LEU A 180 3.27 -2.88 -5.18
C LEU A 180 3.73 -1.58 -4.53
N ARG A 181 4.79 -1.70 -3.73
CA ARG A 181 5.58 -0.59 -3.17
C ARG A 181 4.74 0.63 -2.70
N PRO A 182 3.72 0.43 -1.84
CA PRO A 182 2.78 1.48 -1.45
C PRO A 182 3.45 2.70 -0.80
N GLN A 183 4.60 2.51 -0.14
CA GLN A 183 5.35 3.60 0.49
C GLN A 183 5.84 4.66 -0.51
N PHE A 184 6.18 4.28 -1.74
CA PHE A 184 6.60 5.26 -2.76
C PHE A 184 5.40 6.08 -3.25
N HIS A 185 4.21 5.49 -3.31
CA HIS A 185 2.96 6.20 -3.62
C HIS A 185 2.56 7.16 -2.49
N VAL A 186 2.71 6.74 -1.22
CA VAL A 186 2.49 7.64 -0.08
C VAL A 186 3.46 8.81 -0.14
N TYR A 187 4.75 8.54 -0.35
CA TYR A 187 5.77 9.57 -0.44
C TYR A 187 5.54 10.55 -1.61
N SER A 188 5.28 10.03 -2.82
CA SER A 188 5.13 10.83 -4.04
C SER A 188 3.95 11.81 -3.95
N VAL A 189 2.89 11.46 -3.22
CA VAL A 189 1.69 12.28 -3.06
C VAL A 189 1.75 13.16 -1.82
N MET A 190 2.26 12.65 -0.70
CA MET A 190 2.38 13.43 0.53
C MET A 190 3.34 14.60 0.38
N MET A 191 4.45 14.44 -0.35
CA MET A 191 5.42 15.52 -0.56
C MET A 191 4.80 16.78 -1.19
N PRO A 192 4.11 16.71 -2.35
CA PRO A 192 3.43 17.89 -2.91
C PRO A 192 2.28 18.39 -2.02
N LEU A 193 1.56 17.52 -1.32
CA LEU A 193 0.54 17.95 -0.36
C LEU A 193 1.14 18.76 0.80
N ILE A 194 2.28 18.34 1.36
CA ILE A 194 2.99 19.08 2.41
C ILE A 194 3.44 20.44 1.91
N ILE A 195 4.00 20.52 0.71
CA ILE A 195 4.44 21.79 0.11
C ILE A 195 3.24 22.70 -0.11
N PHE A 196 2.14 22.18 -0.63
CA PHE A 196 0.92 22.93 -0.85
C PHE A 196 0.29 23.43 0.46
N SER A 197 0.18 22.56 1.45
CA SER A 197 -0.28 22.88 2.80
C SER A 197 0.63 23.87 3.51
N PHE A 198 1.94 23.83 3.28
CA PHE A 198 2.85 24.87 3.77
C PHE A 198 2.57 26.24 3.15
N ILE A 199 2.42 26.32 1.83
CA ILE A 199 2.13 27.57 1.11
C ILE A 199 0.78 28.14 1.58
N LEU A 200 -0.27 27.32 1.61
CA LEU A 200 -1.58 27.76 2.13
C LEU A 200 -1.51 28.13 3.61
N GLY A 201 -0.72 27.41 4.40
CA GLY A 201 -0.44 27.67 5.82
C GLY A 201 0.05 29.07 6.06
N ILE A 202 1.06 29.49 5.30
CA ILE A 202 1.65 30.82 5.42
C ILE A 202 0.67 31.91 4.96
N LEU A 203 -0.15 31.64 3.95
CA LEU A 203 -1.05 32.64 3.36
C LEU A 203 -2.35 32.83 4.16
N LEU A 204 -2.90 31.77 4.76
CA LEU A 204 -4.24 31.75 5.34
C LEU A 204 -4.27 31.64 6.87
N LEU A 205 -3.22 31.10 7.49
CA LEU A 205 -3.12 30.95 8.94
C LEU A 205 -2.06 31.90 9.50
N PRO A 206 -2.06 32.16 10.82
CA PRO A 206 -0.88 32.71 11.47
C PRO A 206 0.34 31.88 11.06
N VAL A 207 1.42 32.54 10.63
CA VAL A 207 2.61 31.88 10.04
C VAL A 207 3.14 30.74 10.91
N THR A 208 3.05 30.89 12.24
CA THR A 208 3.44 29.87 13.22
C THR A 208 2.65 28.57 13.08
N ASP A 209 1.34 28.66 12.84
CA ASP A 209 0.43 27.53 12.86
C ASP A 209 0.53 26.75 11.55
N GLY A 210 0.63 27.47 10.42
CA GLY A 210 0.89 26.88 9.11
C GLY A 210 2.25 26.18 9.04
N LEU A 211 3.30 26.81 9.60
CA LEU A 211 4.63 26.21 9.68
C LEU A 211 4.64 24.96 10.56
N MET A 212 4.04 25.03 11.76
CA MET A 212 3.95 23.88 12.66
C MET A 212 3.20 22.71 12.03
N PHE A 213 2.12 22.99 11.30
CA PHE A 213 1.38 21.95 10.61
C PHE A 213 2.24 21.25 9.55
N ALA A 214 2.90 22.01 8.68
CA ALA A 214 3.80 21.44 7.66
C ALA A 214 4.95 20.61 8.28
N ILE A 215 5.51 21.07 9.40
CA ILE A 215 6.55 20.31 10.14
C ILE A 215 5.98 18.99 10.67
N VAL A 216 4.79 19.00 11.28
CA VAL A 216 4.12 17.78 11.74
C VAL A 216 3.86 16.84 10.57
N GLN A 217 3.42 17.34 9.42
CA GLN A 217 3.22 16.48 8.26
C GLN A 217 4.53 15.87 7.75
N ALA A 218 5.61 16.67 7.65
CA ALA A 218 6.90 16.21 7.14
C ALA A 218 7.61 15.24 8.09
N VAL A 219 7.62 15.53 9.39
CA VAL A 219 8.39 14.78 10.40
C VAL A 219 7.59 13.62 10.98
N TYR A 220 6.26 13.71 11.01
CA TYR A 220 5.40 12.66 11.56
C TYR A 220 4.53 11.98 10.50
N TRP A 221 3.68 12.72 9.77
CA TRP A 221 2.71 12.06 8.86
C TRP A 221 3.38 11.26 7.75
N LEU A 222 4.39 11.85 7.10
CA LEU A 222 5.09 11.22 5.99
C LEU A 222 5.79 9.91 6.41
N PRO A 223 6.71 9.90 7.41
CA PRO A 223 7.39 8.67 7.79
C PRO A 223 6.44 7.63 8.38
N ILE A 224 5.47 8.03 9.20
CA ILE A 224 4.51 7.09 9.79
C ILE A 224 3.55 6.52 8.74
N GLY A 225 3.06 7.35 7.83
CA GLY A 225 2.22 6.91 6.71
C GLY A 225 2.95 5.94 5.79
N CYS A 226 4.18 6.26 5.38
CA CYS A 226 5.03 5.37 4.58
C CYS A 226 5.35 4.06 5.32
N GLY A 227 5.72 4.14 6.60
CA GLY A 227 6.04 2.99 7.42
C GLY A 227 4.84 2.06 7.62
N ALA A 228 3.67 2.61 7.94
CA ALA A 228 2.44 1.85 8.09
C ALA A 228 2.01 1.19 6.77
N ALA A 229 2.18 1.88 5.64
CA ALA A 229 1.88 1.33 4.32
C ALA A 229 2.82 0.17 3.95
N ALA A 230 4.12 0.32 4.16
CA ALA A 230 5.10 -0.74 3.93
C ALA A 230 4.88 -1.95 4.86
N LEU A 231 4.53 -1.71 6.12
CA LEU A 231 4.27 -2.78 7.07
C LEU A 231 2.99 -3.54 6.71
N SER A 232 1.92 -2.81 6.41
CA SER A 232 0.62 -3.38 6.06
C SER A 232 0.67 -4.21 4.78
N SER A 233 1.41 -3.77 3.75
CA SER A 233 1.56 -4.58 2.52
C SER A 233 2.31 -5.88 2.75
N ARG A 234 3.33 -5.87 3.62
CA ARG A 234 4.03 -7.11 4.04
C ARG A 234 3.10 -8.06 4.77
N PHE A 235 2.24 -7.55 5.66
CA PHE A 235 1.23 -8.37 6.33
C PHE A 235 0.19 -8.92 5.35
N ALA A 236 -0.33 -8.09 4.46
CA ALA A 236 -1.29 -8.50 3.44
C ALA A 236 -0.70 -9.56 2.49
N ALA A 237 0.56 -9.41 2.09
CA ALA A 237 1.27 -10.41 1.27
C ALA A 237 1.40 -11.75 2.01
N ARG A 238 1.80 -11.73 3.29
CA ARG A 238 1.90 -12.96 4.10
C ARG A 238 0.54 -13.63 4.31
N GLU A 239 -0.49 -12.85 4.56
CA GLU A 239 -1.86 -13.34 4.75
C GLU A 239 -2.39 -14.00 3.48
N ARG A 240 -2.18 -13.39 2.31
CA ARG A 240 -2.57 -13.96 1.01
C ARG A 240 -1.88 -15.29 0.74
N ARG A 241 -0.56 -15.39 0.96
CA ARG A 241 0.18 -16.64 0.79
C ARG A 241 -0.33 -17.76 1.69
N LYS A 242 -0.62 -17.45 2.96
CA LYS A 242 -1.21 -18.44 3.89
C LYS A 242 -2.59 -18.89 3.41
N GLN A 243 -3.40 -17.98 2.88
CA GLN A 243 -4.73 -18.32 2.37
C GLN A 243 -4.69 -19.12 1.07
N ALA A 244 -3.72 -18.85 0.18
CA ALA A 244 -3.49 -19.64 -1.03
C ALA A 244 -3.14 -21.09 -0.65
N ALA A 245 -2.09 -21.28 0.16
CA ALA A 245 -1.68 -22.61 0.64
C ALA A 245 -2.81 -23.38 1.35
N LEU A 246 -3.67 -22.68 2.11
CA LEU A 246 -4.84 -23.31 2.70
C LEU A 246 -5.84 -23.75 1.63
N ARG A 247 -6.18 -22.90 0.65
CA ARG A 247 -7.11 -23.27 -0.44
C ARG A 247 -6.63 -24.53 -1.16
N ASP A 248 -5.35 -24.58 -1.49
CA ASP A 248 -4.77 -25.68 -2.28
C ASP A 248 -4.86 -27.01 -1.50
N ALA A 249 -4.64 -26.96 -0.18
CA ALA A 249 -4.84 -28.11 0.70
C ALA A 249 -6.30 -28.60 0.76
N TRP A 250 -7.29 -27.73 0.53
CA TRP A 250 -8.72 -28.11 0.49
C TRP A 250 -9.17 -28.60 -0.90
N SER A 251 -8.49 -28.25 -1.98
CA SER A 251 -8.86 -28.65 -3.35
C SER A 251 -8.35 -30.03 -3.76
N LEU A 252 -7.47 -30.65 -2.97
CA LEU A 252 -7.02 -32.02 -3.26
C LEU A 252 -8.20 -33.01 -3.05
N PRO A 253 -8.57 -33.79 -4.08
CA PRO A 253 -9.60 -34.83 -3.93
C PRO A 253 -9.13 -35.86 -2.88
N GLN A 254 -9.99 -36.13 -1.90
CA GLN A 254 -9.78 -37.16 -0.88
C GLN A 254 -9.91 -38.57 -1.47
#